data_AF-A0A0D3H3G5-F1
#
_entry.id   AF-A0A0D3H3G5-F1
#
_cell.length_a   1.000
_cell.length_b   1.000
_cell.length_c   1.000
_cell.angle_alpha   90.00
_cell.angle_beta   90.00
_cell.angle_gamma   90.00
#
_symmetry.space_group_name_H-M   'P 1'
#
loop_
_entity.id
_entity.type
_entity.pdbx_description
1 polymer ?
#
loop_
_entity_poly.entity_id
_entity_poly.type
_entity_poly.pdbx_seq_one_letter_code
_entity_poly.pdbx_strand_id
1 'polypeptide(L)'
;MSDPGRDSNMQQLIPIAPPPKASSGTTGKELVVVDGTGKASGGVKLREDEEDLEVKLRRIMENVPVRVSNTSGSSAGSGSGDFHQYRQMRRREQDRLARMDADYQKRKQMAEFELRREERLKEAEERTAKKRLKRQKKKQRKKEKKRSKTNNGGEQPNGGESSGGDEDSDDEDKP
;
A
#
# COMPACT_ATOMS: atom_id res chain seq x y z
N MET A 1 -59.81 12.00 25.30
CA MET A 1 -58.78 11.75 24.27
C MET A 1 -58.48 10.27 24.28
N SER A 2 -58.62 9.59 23.15
CA SER A 2 -58.47 8.13 23.02
C SER A 2 -57.25 7.87 22.14
N ASP A 3 -56.23 7.20 22.68
CA ASP A 3 -55.00 6.86 21.95
C ASP A 3 -55.18 5.57 21.13
N PRO A 4 -54.85 5.56 19.83
CA PRO A 4 -54.89 4.36 19.01
C PRO A 4 -53.51 3.71 18.85
N GLY A 5 -53.47 2.38 18.83
CA GLY A 5 -52.44 1.63 18.12
C GLY A 5 -51.27 1.12 18.96
N ARG A 6 -51.49 0.00 19.68
CA ARG A 6 -50.40 -0.89 20.08
C ARG A 6 -50.41 -2.09 19.14
N ASP A 7 -49.73 -1.95 18.01
CA ASP A 7 -49.50 -3.05 17.07
C ASP A 7 -48.62 -4.11 17.74
N SER A 8 -49.24 -5.20 18.16
CA SER A 8 -48.55 -6.40 18.62
C SER A 8 -48.16 -7.26 17.41
N ASN A 9 -47.09 -6.87 16.71
CA ASN A 9 -46.36 -7.76 15.82
C ASN A 9 -44.97 -8.01 16.41
N MET A 10 -44.92 -8.73 17.53
CA MET A 10 -43.68 -9.30 18.05
C MET A 10 -43.29 -10.50 17.17
N GLN A 11 -42.62 -10.23 16.05
CA GLN A 11 -41.78 -11.22 15.41
C GLN A 11 -40.63 -11.53 16.36
N GLN A 12 -40.72 -12.67 17.04
CA GLN A 12 -39.64 -13.21 17.83
C GLN A 12 -38.50 -13.60 16.89
N LEU A 13 -37.40 -12.81 16.93
CA LEU A 13 -36.15 -13.15 16.28
C LEU A 13 -35.50 -14.32 17.03
N ILE A 14 -35.62 -15.52 16.47
CA ILE A 14 -34.85 -16.69 16.90
C ILE A 14 -33.43 -16.54 16.30
N PRO A 15 -32.35 -16.58 17.09
CA PRO A 15 -31.00 -16.57 16.54
C PRO A 15 -30.71 -17.92 15.86
N ILE A 16 -30.62 -17.91 14.53
CA ILE A 16 -30.11 -19.05 13.75
C ILE A 16 -28.60 -19.12 13.94
N ALA A 17 -28.14 -20.18 14.60
CA ALA A 17 -26.72 -20.49 14.73
C ALA A 17 -26.08 -20.73 13.33
N PRO A 18 -24.85 -20.27 13.08
CA PRO A 18 -24.17 -20.55 11.82
C PRO A 18 -23.88 -22.06 11.71
N PRO A 19 -24.04 -22.67 10.52
CA PRO A 19 -23.74 -24.09 10.34
C PRO A 19 -22.24 -24.36 10.58
N PRO A 20 -21.89 -25.55 11.10
CA PRO A 20 -20.49 -25.91 11.33
C PRO A 20 -19.72 -25.94 10.00
N LYS A 21 -18.50 -25.38 10.03
CA LYS A 21 -17.57 -25.45 8.90
C LYS A 21 -17.30 -26.92 8.58
N ALA A 22 -17.66 -27.36 7.38
CA ALA A 22 -17.28 -28.67 6.88
C ALA A 22 -15.75 -28.75 6.82
N SER A 23 -15.16 -29.59 7.66
CA SER A 23 -13.79 -30.09 7.48
C SER A 23 -13.80 -30.99 6.25
N SER A 24 -13.45 -30.44 5.09
CA SER A 24 -13.08 -31.28 3.95
C SER A 24 -11.74 -31.92 4.29
N GLY A 25 -11.81 -33.09 4.90
CA GLY A 25 -10.68 -33.99 5.02
C GLY A 25 -10.20 -34.29 3.60
N THR A 26 -9.04 -33.74 3.25
CA THR A 26 -8.34 -34.11 2.03
C THR A 26 -7.83 -35.52 2.28
N THR A 27 -8.57 -36.52 1.82
CA THR A 27 -8.05 -37.87 1.69
C THR A 27 -6.92 -37.80 0.67
N GLY A 28 -5.70 -37.93 1.19
CA GLY A 28 -4.47 -37.93 0.42
C GLY A 28 -4.54 -38.99 -0.67
N LYS A 29 -4.70 -38.53 -1.91
CA LYS A 29 -4.20 -39.26 -3.07
C LYS A 29 -2.82 -38.68 -3.34
N GLU A 30 -1.80 -39.26 -2.71
CA GLU A 30 -0.42 -39.09 -3.16
C GLU A 30 -0.36 -39.56 -4.62
N LEU A 31 -0.23 -38.61 -5.54
CA LEU A 31 0.23 -38.92 -6.89
C LEU A 31 1.76 -39.05 -6.78
N VAL A 32 2.21 -40.27 -6.55
CA VAL A 32 3.61 -40.65 -6.67
C VAL A 32 3.99 -40.53 -8.16
N VAL A 33 4.66 -39.44 -8.52
CA VAL A 33 5.38 -39.32 -9.78
C VAL A 33 6.77 -39.90 -9.54
N VAL A 34 6.97 -41.15 -9.95
CA VAL A 34 8.30 -41.78 -9.97
C VAL A 34 9.11 -41.19 -11.12
N ASP A 35 10.34 -40.86 -10.76
CA ASP A 35 11.34 -40.11 -11.50
C ASP A 35 11.66 -40.62 -12.91
N GLY A 36 11.85 -39.66 -13.81
CA GLY A 36 12.59 -39.79 -15.06
C GLY A 36 13.55 -38.62 -15.22
N THR A 37 14.77 -38.79 -14.72
CA THR A 37 15.99 -38.05 -15.10
C THR A 37 16.08 -36.55 -14.75
N GLY A 38 16.57 -36.29 -13.54
CA GLY A 38 17.70 -35.39 -13.26
C GLY A 38 17.72 -33.96 -13.82
N LYS A 39 17.34 -32.98 -12.99
CA LYS A 39 18.20 -31.84 -12.60
C LYS A 39 17.49 -30.98 -11.56
N ALA A 40 18.15 -30.81 -10.41
CA ALA A 40 17.76 -29.82 -9.42
C ALA A 40 18.02 -28.40 -9.96
N SER A 41 17.00 -27.54 -9.94
CA SER A 41 17.18 -26.11 -9.69
C SER A 41 15.85 -25.39 -9.50
N GLY A 42 15.65 -24.82 -8.31
CA GLY A 42 14.93 -23.56 -8.15
C GLY A 42 13.43 -23.66 -8.02
N GLY A 43 12.95 -23.99 -6.81
CA GLY A 43 11.70 -23.40 -6.35
C GLY A 43 11.80 -21.87 -6.38
N VAL A 44 10.65 -21.22 -6.56
CA VAL A 44 10.44 -19.76 -6.66
C VAL A 44 10.68 -19.15 -8.05
N LYS A 45 9.84 -19.52 -9.03
CA LYS A 45 9.55 -18.70 -10.23
C LYS A 45 8.06 -18.56 -10.57
N LEU A 46 7.16 -19.10 -9.74
CA LEU A 46 5.73 -19.12 -10.05
C LEU A 46 5.06 -17.74 -9.98
N ARG A 47 5.57 -16.78 -9.20
CA ARG A 47 4.94 -15.46 -9.03
C ARG A 47 5.13 -14.53 -10.22
N GLU A 48 6.34 -14.45 -10.78
CA GLU A 48 6.62 -13.59 -11.94
C GLU A 48 5.91 -14.12 -13.19
N ASP A 49 5.90 -15.45 -13.37
CA ASP A 49 5.17 -16.10 -14.46
C ASP A 49 3.64 -15.94 -14.32
N GLU A 50 3.10 -15.88 -13.10
CA GLU A 50 1.67 -15.62 -12.84
C GLU A 50 1.28 -14.17 -13.14
N GLU A 51 2.12 -13.20 -12.75
CA GLU A 51 1.94 -11.78 -13.10
C GLU A 51 2.01 -11.56 -14.62
N ASP A 52 2.94 -12.22 -15.32
CA ASP A 52 3.07 -12.15 -16.78
C ASP A 52 1.85 -12.77 -17.50
N LEU A 53 1.30 -13.86 -16.96
CA LEU A 53 0.06 -14.46 -17.46
C LEU A 53 -1.13 -13.54 -17.25
N GLU A 54 -1.25 -12.89 -16.09
CA GLU A 54 -2.32 -11.92 -15.84
C GLU A 54 -2.22 -10.71 -16.77
N VAL A 55 -1.01 -10.19 -17.02
CA VAL A 55 -0.78 -9.09 -17.96
C VAL A 55 -1.14 -9.50 -19.38
N LYS A 56 -0.72 -10.71 -19.81
CA LYS A 56 -1.06 -11.24 -21.14
C LYS A 56 -2.56 -11.49 -21.28
N LEU A 57 -3.23 -12.01 -20.24
CA LEU A 57 -4.67 -12.24 -20.24
C LEU A 57 -5.45 -10.92 -20.29
N ARG A 58 -5.04 -9.90 -19.53
CA ARG A 58 -5.61 -8.54 -19.64
C ARG A 58 -5.46 -8.00 -21.07
N ARG A 59 -4.26 -8.10 -21.65
CA ARG A 59 -3.99 -7.67 -23.02
C ARG A 59 -4.85 -8.42 -24.05
N ILE A 60 -5.03 -9.72 -23.88
CA ILE A 60 -5.89 -10.51 -24.77
C ILE A 60 -7.35 -10.07 -24.61
N MET A 61 -7.84 -9.93 -23.38
CA MET A 61 -9.21 -9.50 -23.13
C MET A 61 -9.52 -8.09 -23.65
N GLU A 62 -8.54 -7.18 -23.61
CA GLU A 62 -8.70 -5.78 -24.02
C GLU A 62 -8.46 -5.56 -25.52
N ASN A 63 -7.50 -6.26 -26.12
CA ASN A 63 -7.04 -5.98 -27.49
C ASN A 63 -7.51 -7.01 -28.53
N VAL A 64 -7.94 -8.20 -28.12
CA VAL A 64 -8.42 -9.22 -29.07
C VAL A 64 -9.93 -9.07 -29.24
N PRO A 65 -10.42 -8.83 -30.48
CA PRO A 65 -11.85 -8.76 -30.74
C PRO A 65 -12.57 -10.06 -30.37
N VAL A 66 -13.50 -10.00 -29.43
CA VAL A 66 -14.34 -11.14 -29.06
C VAL A 66 -15.49 -11.26 -30.05
N ARG A 67 -15.49 -12.32 -30.85
CA ARG A 67 -16.63 -12.66 -31.71
C ARG A 67 -17.69 -13.40 -30.89
N VAL A 68 -18.89 -12.83 -30.79
CA VAL A 68 -20.04 -13.51 -30.15
C VAL A 68 -20.81 -14.27 -31.23
N SER A 69 -20.96 -15.58 -31.07
CA SER A 69 -21.63 -16.45 -32.05
C SER A 69 -23.15 -16.56 -31.85
N ASN A 70 -23.68 -16.14 -30.69
CA ASN A 70 -25.05 -16.42 -30.27
C ASN A 70 -25.94 -15.16 -30.30
N THR A 71 -25.68 -14.25 -31.24
CA THR A 71 -26.43 -12.98 -31.35
C THR A 71 -27.63 -13.14 -32.28
N SER A 72 -28.83 -13.02 -31.73
CA SER A 72 -30.07 -12.87 -32.50
C SER A 72 -30.08 -11.55 -33.28
N GLY A 73 -30.86 -11.46 -34.36
CA GLY A 73 -30.95 -10.25 -35.19
C GLY A 73 -31.45 -9.03 -34.41
N SER A 74 -31.08 -7.82 -34.84
CA SER A 74 -31.35 -6.58 -34.11
C SER A 74 -32.83 -6.24 -33.93
N SER A 75 -33.70 -6.76 -34.80
CA SER A 75 -35.16 -6.61 -34.72
C SER A 75 -35.87 -7.85 -34.16
N ALA A 76 -35.12 -8.86 -33.71
CA ALA A 76 -35.72 -10.03 -33.07
C ALA A 76 -36.27 -9.65 -31.69
N GLY A 77 -37.40 -10.24 -31.31
CA GLY A 77 -37.98 -10.06 -29.97
C GLY A 77 -37.13 -10.72 -28.88
N SER A 78 -37.49 -10.47 -27.62
CA SER A 78 -36.80 -11.08 -26.48
C SER A 78 -37.04 -12.59 -26.44
N GLY A 79 -35.96 -13.37 -26.43
CA GLY A 79 -35.97 -14.80 -26.16
C GLY A 79 -36.05 -15.11 -24.66
N SER A 80 -36.40 -16.36 -24.33
CA SER A 80 -36.48 -16.84 -22.93
C SER A 80 -35.11 -16.84 -22.20
N GLY A 81 -34.01 -16.86 -22.95
CA GLY A 81 -32.65 -16.84 -22.41
C GLY A 81 -32.06 -15.44 -22.20
N ASP A 82 -32.68 -14.40 -22.75
CA ASP A 82 -32.10 -13.05 -22.79
C ASP A 82 -31.99 -12.43 -21.39
N PHE A 83 -32.96 -12.72 -20.52
CA PHE A 83 -32.92 -12.30 -19.12
C PHE A 83 -31.68 -12.84 -18.40
N HIS A 84 -31.35 -14.11 -18.59
CA HIS A 84 -30.18 -14.70 -17.95
C HIS A 84 -28.88 -14.16 -18.54
N GLN A 85 -28.82 -13.91 -19.84
CA GLN A 85 -27.67 -13.27 -20.49
C GLN A 85 -27.42 -11.87 -19.91
N TYR A 86 -28.47 -11.04 -19.82
CA TYR A 86 -28.40 -9.71 -19.21
C TYR A 86 -27.92 -9.79 -17.75
N ARG A 87 -28.48 -10.70 -16.95
CA ARG A 87 -28.09 -10.87 -15.54
C ARG A 87 -26.59 -11.19 -15.40
N GLN A 88 -26.07 -12.10 -16.23
CA GLN A 88 -24.65 -12.45 -16.18
C GLN A 88 -23.75 -11.31 -16.67
N MET A 89 -24.13 -10.63 -17.76
CA MET A 89 -23.40 -9.47 -18.26
C MET A 89 -23.38 -8.33 -17.23
N ARG A 90 -24.50 -8.03 -16.59
CA ARG A 90 -24.60 -6.99 -15.57
C ARG A 90 -23.70 -7.29 -14.37
N ARG A 91 -23.68 -8.55 -13.89
CA ARG A 91 -22.79 -8.97 -12.80
C ARG A 91 -21.32 -8.81 -13.21
N ARG A 92 -20.94 -9.30 -14.39
CA ARG A 92 -19.57 -9.14 -14.91
C ARG A 92 -19.16 -7.67 -14.99
N GLU A 93 -20.05 -6.80 -15.43
CA GLU A 93 -19.75 -5.37 -15.54
C GLU A 93 -19.67 -4.68 -14.18
N GLN A 94 -20.55 -5.01 -13.24
CA GLN A 94 -20.47 -4.53 -11.86
C GLN A 94 -19.16 -4.94 -11.19
N ASP A 95 -18.78 -6.22 -11.34
CA ASP A 95 -17.51 -6.73 -10.80
C ASP A 95 -16.31 -6.02 -11.45
N ARG A 96 -16.37 -5.73 -12.76
CA ARG A 96 -15.33 -4.99 -13.47
C ARG A 96 -15.17 -3.57 -12.93
N LEU A 97 -16.28 -2.84 -12.75
CA LEU A 97 -16.28 -1.50 -12.18
C LEU A 97 -15.77 -1.50 -10.74
N ALA A 98 -16.25 -2.42 -9.90
CA ALA A 98 -15.82 -2.53 -8.51
C ALA A 98 -14.31 -2.81 -8.37
N ARG A 99 -13.73 -3.65 -9.25
CA ARG A 99 -12.27 -3.89 -9.27
C ARG A 99 -11.50 -2.64 -9.67
N MET A 100 -11.95 -1.93 -10.70
CA MET A 100 -11.33 -0.69 -11.15
C MET A 100 -11.33 0.38 -10.03
N ASP A 101 -12.47 0.54 -9.35
CA ASP A 101 -12.61 1.49 -8.24
C ASP A 101 -11.72 1.12 -7.06
N ALA A 102 -11.66 -0.18 -6.70
CA ALA A 102 -10.79 -0.65 -5.62
C ALA A 102 -9.30 -0.41 -5.93
N ASP A 103 -8.86 -0.68 -7.17
CA ASP A 103 -7.48 -0.44 -7.58
C ASP A 103 -7.15 1.06 -7.59
N TYR A 104 -8.09 1.92 -8.03
CA TYR A 104 -7.93 3.36 -7.97
C TYR A 104 -7.80 3.87 -6.54
N GLN A 105 -8.66 3.42 -5.63
CA GLN A 105 -8.60 3.81 -4.21
C GLN A 105 -7.28 3.37 -3.56
N LYS A 106 -6.81 2.14 -3.84
CA LYS A 106 -5.50 1.66 -3.35
C LYS A 106 -4.35 2.54 -3.85
N ARG A 107 -4.32 2.84 -5.15
CA ARG A 107 -3.28 3.71 -5.74
C ARG A 107 -3.29 5.11 -5.12
N LYS A 108 -4.48 5.68 -4.92
CA LYS A 108 -4.66 6.97 -4.26
C LYS A 108 -4.13 6.96 -2.83
N GLN A 109 -4.51 5.95 -2.03
CA GLN A 109 -4.06 5.83 -0.64
C GLN A 109 -2.54 5.63 -0.54
N MET A 110 -1.95 4.83 -1.43
CA MET A 110 -0.50 4.64 -1.49
C MET A 110 0.23 5.94 -1.83
N ALA A 111 -0.23 6.68 -2.84
CA ALA A 111 0.36 7.96 -3.21
C ALA A 111 0.26 9.00 -2.08
N GLU A 112 -0.90 9.09 -1.41
CA GLU A 112 -1.07 9.98 -0.25
C GLU A 112 -0.16 9.59 0.92
N PHE A 113 0.02 8.29 1.15
CA PHE A 113 0.93 7.79 2.19
C PHE A 113 2.40 8.09 1.86
N GLU A 114 2.81 7.89 0.61
CA GLU A 114 4.17 8.19 0.14
C GLU A 114 4.49 9.67 0.26
N LEU A 115 3.59 10.55 -0.20
CA LEU A 115 3.74 12.00 -0.04
C LEU A 115 3.89 12.39 1.44
N ARG A 116 3.00 11.90 2.31
CA ARG A 116 3.07 12.19 3.75
C ARG A 116 4.32 11.61 4.43
N ARG A 117 4.86 10.50 3.91
CA ARG A 117 6.12 9.91 4.39
C ARG A 117 7.31 10.75 3.94
N GLU A 118 7.33 11.19 2.69
CA GLU A 118 8.37 12.05 2.14
C GLU A 118 8.42 13.41 2.84
N GLU A 119 7.26 14.03 3.11
CA GLU A 119 7.19 15.29 3.85
C GLU A 119 7.83 15.16 5.24
N ARG A 120 7.46 14.15 6.02
CA ARG A 120 8.07 13.90 7.34
C ARG A 120 9.56 13.62 7.27
N LEU A 121 10.01 12.90 6.24
CA LEU A 121 11.44 12.65 6.02
C LEU A 121 12.18 13.95 5.66
N LYS A 122 11.63 14.77 4.76
CA LYS A 122 12.18 16.08 4.37
C LYS A 122 12.29 17.01 5.58
N GLU A 123 11.25 17.11 6.42
CA GLU A 123 11.28 17.90 7.65
C GLU A 123 12.39 17.44 8.63
N ALA A 124 12.54 16.13 8.80
CA ALA A 124 13.60 15.56 9.63
C ALA A 124 15.00 15.81 9.04
N GLU A 125 15.14 15.69 7.72
CA GLU A 125 16.37 16.00 6.99
C GLU A 125 16.72 17.49 7.08
N GLU A 126 15.75 18.39 6.95
CA GLU A 126 15.97 19.84 7.11
C GLU A 126 16.39 20.20 8.53
N ARG A 127 15.70 19.66 9.55
CA ARG A 127 16.08 19.87 10.97
C ARG A 127 17.49 19.35 11.25
N THR A 128 17.83 18.16 10.74
CA THR A 128 19.17 17.58 10.94
C THR A 128 20.25 18.30 10.11
N ALA A 129 19.95 18.77 8.90
CA ALA A 129 20.84 19.56 8.06
C ALA A 129 21.15 20.92 8.69
N LYS A 130 20.14 21.64 9.19
CA LYS A 130 20.33 22.90 9.94
C LYS A 130 21.26 22.69 11.15
N LYS A 131 21.01 21.66 11.97
CA LYS A 131 21.87 21.32 13.12
C LYS A 131 23.28 20.91 12.70
N ARG A 132 23.43 20.15 11.60
CA ARG A 132 24.72 19.75 11.03
C ARG A 132 25.52 20.97 10.54
N LEU A 133 24.89 21.92 9.85
CA LEU A 133 25.51 23.16 9.39
C LEU A 133 25.99 24.02 10.57
N LYS A 134 25.15 24.19 11.62
CA LYS A 134 25.56 24.89 12.87
C LYS A 134 26.83 24.25 13.47
N ARG A 135 26.88 22.92 13.57
CA ARG A 135 28.05 22.18 14.08
C ARG A 135 29.28 22.32 13.19
N GLN A 136 29.12 22.28 11.86
CA GLN A 136 30.23 22.46 10.92
C GLN A 136 30.82 23.87 11.02
N LYS A 137 29.99 24.92 11.10
CA LYS A 137 30.43 26.31 11.29
C LYS A 137 31.19 26.49 12.61
N LYS A 138 30.72 25.90 13.71
CA LYS A 138 31.43 25.90 15.01
C LYS A 138 32.78 25.17 14.92
N LYS A 139 32.84 24.04 14.21
CA LYS A 139 34.09 23.28 13.97
C LYS A 139 35.09 24.07 13.12
N GLN A 140 34.62 24.77 12.08
CA GLN A 140 35.45 25.64 11.25
C GLN A 140 36.02 26.81 12.05
N ARG A 141 35.17 27.55 12.80
CA ARG A 141 35.61 28.64 13.69
C ARG A 141 36.65 28.18 14.73
N LYS A 142 36.47 26.99 15.33
CA LYS A 142 37.45 26.42 16.29
C LYS A 142 38.78 26.08 15.60
N LYS A 143 38.73 25.53 14.37
CA LYS A 143 39.93 25.24 13.58
C LYS A 143 40.66 26.54 13.19
N GLU A 144 39.95 27.57 12.77
CA GLU A 144 40.52 28.88 12.43
C GLU A 144 41.18 29.53 13.65
N LYS A 145 40.51 29.55 14.82
CA LYS A 145 41.10 30.03 16.08
C LYS A 145 42.36 29.26 16.48
N LYS A 146 42.39 27.92 16.28
CA LYS A 146 43.58 27.11 16.55
C LYS A 146 44.72 27.47 15.59
N ARG A 147 44.42 27.63 14.29
CA ARG A 147 45.40 27.99 13.25
C ARG A 147 45.98 29.40 13.47
N SER A 148 45.15 30.38 13.85
CA SER A 148 45.64 31.72 14.17
C SER A 148 46.50 31.74 15.44
N LYS A 149 46.15 30.95 16.46
CA LYS A 149 46.98 30.78 17.68
C LYS A 149 48.34 30.14 17.39
N THR A 150 48.44 29.22 16.42
CA THR A 150 49.74 28.63 16.01
C THR A 150 50.55 29.49 15.05
N ASN A 151 49.92 30.40 14.30
CA ASN A 151 50.63 31.32 13.39
C ASN A 151 51.13 32.59 14.10
N ASN A 152 50.48 33.01 15.18
CA ASN A 152 50.98 34.07 16.07
C ASN A 152 51.94 33.44 17.09
N GLY A 153 53.18 33.15 16.68
CA GLY A 153 54.23 32.67 17.58
C GLY A 153 54.43 33.63 18.76
N GLY A 154 54.25 33.11 19.98
CA GLY A 154 54.42 33.87 21.21
C GLY A 154 54.12 33.02 22.44
N GLU A 155 55.19 32.65 23.14
CA GLU A 155 55.29 31.75 24.28
C GLU A 155 54.46 32.15 25.51
N GLN A 156 53.82 31.15 26.15
CA GLN A 156 53.72 30.89 27.62
C GLN A 156 52.41 30.15 27.97
N PRO A 157 52.46 29.08 28.80
CA PRO A 157 51.28 28.36 29.27
C PRO A 157 50.80 28.97 30.59
N ASN A 158 49.65 29.63 30.60
CA ASN A 158 48.96 29.83 31.87
C ASN A 158 47.44 29.80 31.72
N GLY A 159 46.82 29.21 32.74
CA GLY A 159 45.42 28.85 32.82
C GLY A 159 44.49 30.00 32.48
N GLY A 160 43.44 29.65 31.74
CA GLY A 160 42.40 30.57 31.35
C GLY A 160 41.31 29.77 30.67
N GLU A 161 40.49 29.13 31.50
CA GLU A 161 39.18 28.62 31.13
C GLU A 161 38.38 29.77 30.52
N SER A 162 38.50 29.95 29.20
CA SER A 162 37.54 30.76 28.45
C SER A 162 36.30 29.91 28.30
N SER A 163 35.53 29.90 29.40
CA SER A 163 34.09 29.70 29.44
C SER A 163 33.44 30.74 28.55
N GLY A 164 33.51 30.51 27.24
CA GLY A 164 32.66 31.17 26.27
C GLY A 164 31.30 30.47 26.31
N GLY A 165 30.54 30.77 27.36
CA GLY A 165 29.09 30.57 27.36
C GLY A 165 28.50 31.48 26.29
N ASP A 166 28.39 30.96 25.07
CA ASP A 166 27.42 31.47 24.12
C ASP A 166 26.09 30.87 24.54
N GLU A 167 25.31 31.69 25.25
CA GLU A 167 23.96 31.42 25.72
C GLU A 167 23.09 30.89 24.57
N ASP A 168 22.46 29.78 24.88
CA ASP A 168 21.47 29.08 24.09
C ASP A 168 20.19 29.92 24.11
N SER A 169 20.06 30.85 23.15
CA SER A 169 18.81 31.54 22.88
C SER A 169 18.19 31.00 21.60
N ASP A 170 16.93 30.59 21.75
CA ASP A 170 15.94 30.17 20.75
C ASP A 170 16.00 28.73 20.24
N ASP A 171 15.30 27.86 20.98
CA ASP A 171 14.56 26.73 20.42
C ASP A 171 13.18 26.63 21.14
N GLU A 172 12.39 27.71 21.07
CA GLU A 172 10.92 27.63 21.19
C GLU A 172 10.36 27.14 19.85
N ASP A 173 10.60 25.87 19.53
CA ASP A 173 9.82 25.15 18.52
C ASP A 173 8.80 24.31 19.30
N LYS A 174 7.73 24.97 19.75
CA LYS A 174 6.57 24.30 20.36
C LYS A 174 5.97 23.31 19.35
N PRO A 175 5.44 22.17 19.84
CA PRO A 175 4.90 21.10 19.01
C PRO A 175 3.70 21.53 18.16
#